data_AF-A0A0B7MMF7-F1
#
_entry.id   AF-A0A0B7MMF7-F1
#
_cell.length_a   1.000
_cell.length_b   1.000
_cell.length_c   1.000
_cell.angle_alpha   90.00
_cell.angle_beta   90.00
_cell.angle_gamma   90.00
#
_symmetry.space_group_name_H-M   'P 1'
#
loop_
_entity.id
_entity.type
_entity.pdbx_description
1 polymer ?
#
loop_
_entity_poly.entity_id
_entity_poly.type
_entity_poly.pdbx_seq_one_letter_code
_entity_poly.pdbx_strand_id
1 'polypeptide(L)'
;MSTEADDENMSTPVLTLEWKSNTDLINQLLLTEQEIINLVVRVLVGTHVPENSYVVYQNQWPEAKGFFKVYKSRNESDERFKPIVVTVQSEITQALIFKIMQYCVLVHEKFDCLPIVLVIALKDRLGSKEIEPYSNLIQVKSDFWAEKCLMFLPDLDITHLNDQSINAFHALCQFLSLPDKVFSFSSVENDTINLQ
;
A
#
# COMPACT_ATOMS: atom_id res chain seq x y z
N MET A 1 -57.57 24.03 -20.20
CA MET A 1 -56.71 25.22 -20.16
C MET A 1 -56.43 25.52 -18.70
N SER A 2 -55.26 25.41 -18.12
CA SER A 2 -53.91 24.97 -18.55
C SER A 2 -53.16 24.76 -17.22
N THR A 3 -52.73 23.54 -16.90
CA THR A 3 -51.32 23.14 -16.74
C THR A 3 -50.41 24.14 -16.03
N GLU A 4 -50.08 23.86 -14.77
CA GLU A 4 -48.85 24.28 -14.06
C GLU A 4 -48.39 23.02 -13.29
N ALA A 5 -47.56 22.20 -13.93
CA ALA A 5 -46.10 22.16 -13.78
C ALA A 5 -45.70 21.41 -12.49
N ASP A 6 -45.71 20.08 -12.60
CA ASP A 6 -45.09 19.17 -11.64
C ASP A 6 -43.57 19.44 -11.63
N ASP A 7 -43.09 20.11 -10.59
CA ASP A 7 -41.66 20.17 -10.28
C ASP A 7 -41.23 18.77 -9.81
N GLU A 8 -40.75 17.97 -10.76
CA GLU A 8 -39.95 16.79 -10.48
C GLU A 8 -38.76 17.21 -9.62
N ASN A 9 -38.86 16.96 -8.32
CA ASN A 9 -37.77 17.01 -7.38
C ASN A 9 -36.74 15.93 -7.77
N MET A 10 -35.92 16.25 -8.76
CA MET A 10 -34.78 15.47 -9.23
C MET A 10 -33.80 15.42 -8.07
N SER A 11 -34.00 14.42 -7.22
CA SER A 11 -33.09 14.06 -6.15
C SER A 11 -31.76 13.75 -6.80
N THR A 12 -30.87 14.74 -6.82
CA THR A 12 -29.51 14.57 -7.27
C THR A 12 -28.93 13.44 -6.41
N PRO A 13 -28.42 12.35 -7.01
CA PRO A 13 -27.79 11.31 -6.24
C PRO A 13 -26.56 11.91 -5.60
N VAL A 14 -26.67 12.22 -4.30
CA VAL A 14 -25.54 12.53 -3.46
C VAL A 14 -24.73 11.24 -3.41
N LEU A 15 -23.73 11.16 -4.27
CA LEU A 15 -22.66 10.20 -4.14
C LEU A 15 -21.97 10.55 -2.82
N THR A 16 -22.38 9.90 -1.72
CA THR A 16 -21.61 9.80 -0.48
C THR A 16 -20.38 8.96 -0.76
N LEU A 17 -19.51 9.54 -1.56
CA LEU A 17 -18.15 9.13 -1.68
C LEU A 17 -17.48 9.54 -0.38
N GLU A 18 -17.58 8.66 0.62
CA GLU A 18 -16.70 8.64 1.79
C GLU A 18 -15.27 8.32 1.31
N TRP A 19 -14.67 9.19 0.48
CA TRP A 19 -13.25 9.12 0.18
C TRP A 19 -12.53 9.51 1.48
N LYS A 20 -12.09 8.50 2.23
CA LYS A 20 -11.11 8.69 3.31
C LYS A 20 -9.96 9.53 2.76
N SER A 21 -9.78 10.73 3.32
CA SER A 21 -8.63 11.65 3.27
C SER A 21 -7.71 11.62 2.02
N ASN A 22 -7.34 12.79 1.51
CA ASN A 22 -6.32 12.97 0.46
C ASN A 22 -5.06 12.09 0.63
N THR A 23 -4.69 11.79 1.87
CA THR A 23 -3.56 10.92 2.25
C THR A 23 -3.70 9.47 1.78
N ASP A 24 -4.92 8.90 1.78
CA ASP A 24 -5.14 7.54 1.29
C ASP A 24 -4.97 7.48 -0.22
N LEU A 25 -5.55 8.42 -0.96
CA LEU A 25 -5.40 8.52 -2.43
C LEU A 25 -3.93 8.68 -2.84
N ILE A 26 -3.19 9.53 -2.15
CA ILE A 26 -1.75 9.71 -2.37
C ILE A 26 -0.99 8.41 -2.14
N ASN A 27 -1.26 7.70 -1.04
CA ASN A 27 -0.64 6.41 -0.77
C ASN A 27 -0.95 5.40 -1.87
N GLN A 28 -2.20 5.33 -2.31
CA GLN A 28 -2.63 4.45 -3.39
C GLN A 28 -1.94 4.76 -4.72
N LEU A 29 -1.68 6.04 -5.02
CA LEU A 29 -0.96 6.46 -6.22
C LEU A 29 0.52 6.10 -6.16
N LEU A 30 1.18 6.45 -5.06
CA LEU A 30 2.61 6.16 -4.85
C LEU A 30 2.89 4.65 -4.91
N LEU A 31 2.03 3.84 -4.31
CA LEU A 31 2.17 2.37 -4.37
C LEU A 31 1.92 1.78 -5.76
N THR A 32 1.59 2.59 -6.78
CA THR A 32 1.54 2.16 -8.18
C THR A 32 2.76 2.57 -9.00
N GLU A 33 3.62 3.44 -8.46
CA GLU A 33 4.83 3.90 -9.15
C GLU A 33 5.88 2.78 -9.22
N GLN A 34 6.44 2.58 -10.41
CA GLN A 34 7.34 1.45 -10.67
C GLN A 34 8.62 1.49 -9.83
N GLU A 35 9.14 2.68 -9.53
CA GLU A 35 10.30 2.86 -8.65
C GLU A 35 10.01 2.38 -7.23
N ILE A 36 8.81 2.70 -6.72
CA ILE A 36 8.35 2.26 -5.40
C ILE A 36 8.14 0.75 -5.38
N ILE A 37 7.55 0.17 -6.44
CA ILE A 37 7.40 -1.28 -6.56
C ILE A 37 8.78 -1.95 -6.53
N ASN A 38 9.75 -1.47 -7.30
CA ASN A 38 11.11 -2.02 -7.34
C ASN A 38 11.78 -1.94 -5.97
N LEU A 39 11.61 -0.83 -5.25
CA LEU A 39 12.13 -0.64 -3.91
C LEU A 39 11.53 -1.64 -2.91
N VAL A 40 10.20 -1.79 -2.90
CA VAL A 40 9.50 -2.77 -2.05
C VAL A 40 9.95 -4.19 -2.37
N VAL A 41 9.99 -4.58 -3.65
CA VAL A 41 10.40 -5.92 -4.08
C VAL A 41 11.83 -6.24 -3.66
N ARG A 42 12.76 -5.29 -3.80
CA ARG A 42 14.16 -5.48 -3.38
C ARG A 42 14.29 -5.77 -1.90
N VAL A 43 13.50 -5.10 -1.06
CA VAL A 43 13.54 -5.30 0.39
C VAL A 43 12.89 -6.63 0.78
N LEU A 44 11.77 -6.98 0.17
CA LEU A 44 10.98 -8.15 0.59
C LEU A 44 11.47 -9.47 -0.02
N VAL A 45 11.94 -9.43 -1.27
CA VAL A 45 12.35 -10.62 -2.04
C VAL A 45 13.87 -10.70 -2.18
N GLY A 46 14.54 -9.56 -2.37
CA GLY A 46 16.00 -9.45 -2.40
C GLY A 46 16.54 -8.74 -3.65
N THR A 47 17.84 -8.43 -3.61
CA THR A 47 18.54 -7.67 -4.66
C THR A 47 18.83 -8.46 -5.94
N HIS A 48 18.65 -9.78 -5.92
CA HIS A 48 18.81 -10.64 -7.09
C HIS A 48 17.65 -10.53 -8.08
N VAL A 49 16.53 -9.92 -7.68
CA VAL A 49 15.37 -9.71 -8.54
C VAL A 49 15.66 -8.57 -9.53
N PRO A 50 15.53 -8.79 -10.85
CA PRO A 50 15.70 -7.71 -11.83
C PRO A 50 14.68 -6.59 -11.63
N GLU A 51 15.09 -5.35 -11.92
CA GLU A 51 14.16 -4.22 -11.91
C GLU A 51 12.97 -4.47 -12.86
N ASN A 52 11.82 -3.89 -12.51
CA ASN A 52 10.59 -3.97 -13.30
C ASN A 52 10.04 -5.39 -13.48
N SER A 53 10.52 -6.37 -12.69
CA SER A 53 10.00 -7.74 -12.68
C SER A 53 8.59 -7.85 -12.11
N TYR A 54 8.14 -6.84 -11.35
CA TYR A 54 6.81 -6.81 -10.75
C TYR A 54 5.97 -5.65 -11.27
N VAL A 55 4.65 -5.85 -11.28
CA VAL A 55 3.64 -4.86 -11.62
C VAL A 55 2.46 -4.94 -10.68
N VAL A 56 1.71 -3.83 -10.59
CA VAL A 56 0.41 -3.85 -9.93
C VAL A 56 -0.54 -4.77 -10.69
N TYR A 57 -1.05 -5.78 -10.00
CA TYR A 57 -2.16 -6.56 -10.47
C TYR A 57 -3.45 -5.74 -10.30
N GLN A 58 -4.09 -5.41 -11.43
CA GLN A 58 -5.41 -4.81 -11.43
C GLN A 58 -6.43 -5.89 -11.05
N ASN A 59 -6.69 -6.03 -9.75
CA ASN A 59 -7.73 -6.93 -9.26
C ASN A 59 -9.12 -6.30 -9.47
N GLN A 60 -10.11 -7.16 -9.72
CA GLN A 60 -11.54 -6.79 -9.73
C GLN A 60 -12.24 -7.25 -8.43
N TRP A 61 -11.48 -7.60 -7.39
CA TRP A 61 -12.04 -8.21 -6.20
C TRP A 61 -12.88 -7.18 -5.43
N PRO A 62 -14.19 -7.44 -5.27
CA PRO A 62 -15.13 -6.47 -4.72
C PRO A 62 -14.86 -6.16 -3.24
N GLU A 63 -14.34 -7.11 -2.45
CA GLU A 63 -14.09 -6.90 -1.02
C GLU A 63 -12.88 -5.99 -0.70
N ALA A 64 -12.05 -5.64 -1.70
CA ALA A 64 -10.75 -5.01 -1.47
C ALA A 64 -10.53 -3.69 -2.18
N LYS A 65 -11.59 -3.11 -2.77
CA LYS A 65 -11.50 -1.89 -3.56
C LYS A 65 -10.80 -0.77 -2.77
N GLY A 66 -9.53 -0.53 -3.10
CA GLY A 66 -8.69 0.53 -2.55
C GLY A 66 -7.83 0.19 -1.33
N PHE A 67 -8.04 -0.91 -0.61
CA PHE A 67 -7.29 -1.17 0.64
C PHE A 67 -5.97 -1.92 0.44
N PHE A 68 -5.95 -2.84 -0.53
CA PHE A 68 -4.83 -3.74 -0.77
C PHE A 68 -4.33 -3.59 -2.20
N LYS A 69 -3.01 -3.47 -2.34
CA LYS A 69 -2.31 -3.55 -3.62
C LYS A 69 -1.67 -4.92 -3.73
N VAL A 70 -1.78 -5.53 -4.89
CA VAL A 70 -1.09 -6.79 -5.19
C VAL A 70 -0.04 -6.51 -6.23
N TYR A 71 1.22 -6.81 -5.94
CA TYR A 71 2.27 -6.86 -6.94
C TYR A 71 2.44 -8.29 -7.40
N LYS A 72 2.37 -8.49 -8.71
CA LYS A 72 2.62 -9.79 -9.33
C LYS A 72 3.85 -9.72 -10.21
N SER A 73 4.50 -10.87 -10.38
CA SER A 73 5.55 -11.02 -11.37
C SER A 73 5.01 -10.75 -12.78
N ARG A 74 5.84 -10.14 -13.63
CA ARG A 74 5.64 -10.14 -15.08
C ARG A 74 5.97 -11.51 -15.69
N ASN A 75 6.86 -12.25 -15.04
CA ASN A 75 7.21 -13.62 -15.42
C ASN A 75 6.50 -14.60 -14.49
N GLU A 76 5.29 -15.01 -14.88
CA GLU A 76 4.41 -15.88 -14.09
C GLU A 76 4.90 -17.34 -14.05
N SER A 77 5.90 -17.70 -14.86
CA SER A 77 6.43 -19.06 -14.95
C SER A 77 7.51 -19.38 -13.90
N ASP A 78 8.03 -18.36 -13.20
CA ASP A 78 9.07 -18.54 -12.20
C ASP A 78 8.46 -18.52 -10.80
N GLU A 79 8.32 -19.71 -10.22
CA GLU A 79 7.70 -19.97 -8.92
C GLU A 79 8.40 -19.26 -7.75
N ARG A 80 9.62 -18.73 -7.96
CA ARG A 80 10.34 -17.92 -6.98
C ARG A 80 9.69 -16.55 -6.79
N PHE A 81 8.96 -16.05 -7.78
CA PHE A 81 8.29 -14.76 -7.69
C PHE A 81 6.90 -14.89 -7.08
N LYS A 82 6.86 -14.93 -5.75
CA LYS A 82 5.62 -14.89 -4.99
C LYS A 82 4.92 -13.53 -5.15
N PRO A 83 3.58 -13.49 -5.17
CA PRO A 83 2.84 -12.24 -5.16
C PRO A 83 3.06 -11.50 -3.85
N ILE A 84 3.03 -10.17 -3.91
CA ILE A 84 3.23 -9.30 -2.74
C ILE A 84 1.93 -8.53 -2.49
N VAL A 85 1.39 -8.62 -1.28
CA VAL A 85 0.25 -7.83 -0.84
C VAL A 85 0.78 -6.64 -0.03
N VAL A 86 0.45 -5.42 -0.42
CA VAL A 86 0.85 -4.20 0.28
C VAL A 86 -0.38 -3.44 0.74
N THR A 87 -0.36 -2.96 1.98
CA THR A 87 -1.40 -2.08 2.52
C THR A 87 -0.83 -1.03 3.45
N VAL A 88 -1.47 0.13 3.47
CA VAL A 88 -1.17 1.23 4.39
C VAL A 88 -2.40 1.45 5.25
N GLN A 89 -2.26 1.40 6.56
CA GLN A 89 -3.40 1.35 7.48
C GLN A 89 -3.21 2.28 8.67
N SER A 90 -4.28 2.99 9.03
CA SER A 90 -4.22 3.95 10.12
C SER A 90 -3.94 3.29 11.47
N GLU A 91 -4.55 2.11 11.69
CA GLU A 91 -4.43 1.33 12.92
C GLU A 91 -4.42 -0.16 12.59
N ILE A 92 -3.57 -0.91 13.28
CA ILE A 92 -3.51 -2.37 13.14
C ILE A 92 -4.48 -2.99 14.15
N THR A 93 -5.57 -3.55 13.66
CA THR A 93 -6.61 -4.19 14.48
C THR A 93 -6.72 -5.67 14.13
N GLN A 94 -7.26 -6.49 15.03
CA GLN A 94 -7.55 -7.89 14.74
C GLN A 94 -8.48 -8.05 13.52
N ALA A 95 -9.45 -7.14 13.36
CA ALA A 95 -10.34 -7.12 12.19
C ALA A 95 -9.56 -6.87 10.89
N LEU A 96 -8.54 -6.02 10.91
CA LEU A 96 -7.66 -5.82 9.76
C LEU A 96 -6.86 -7.09 9.43
N ILE A 97 -6.30 -7.77 10.44
CA ILE A 97 -5.56 -9.03 10.21
C ILE A 97 -6.46 -10.09 9.57
N PHE A 98 -7.70 -10.25 10.03
CA PHE A 98 -8.65 -11.17 9.38
C PHE A 98 -8.95 -10.78 7.94
N LYS A 99 -9.08 -9.49 7.63
CA LYS A 99 -9.25 -9.02 6.24
C LYS A 99 -8.03 -9.33 5.38
N ILE A 100 -6.82 -9.14 5.92
CA ILE A 100 -5.58 -9.51 5.24
C ILE A 100 -5.57 -11.02 4.96
N MET A 101 -5.89 -11.86 5.95
CA MET A 101 -5.95 -13.32 5.77
C MET A 101 -6.92 -13.71 4.66
N GLN A 102 -8.16 -13.19 4.69
CA GLN A 102 -9.16 -13.43 3.65
C GLN A 102 -8.65 -13.00 2.27
N TYR A 103 -7.98 -11.85 2.20
CA TYR A 103 -7.43 -11.36 0.96
C TYR A 103 -6.28 -12.22 0.44
N CYS A 104 -5.44 -12.74 1.33
CA CYS A 104 -4.36 -13.67 0.95
C CYS A 104 -4.90 -14.99 0.41
N VAL A 105 -6.06 -15.46 0.89
CA VAL A 105 -6.74 -16.62 0.29
C VAL A 105 -7.14 -16.32 -1.15
N LEU A 106 -7.72 -15.15 -1.45
CA LEU A 106 -8.05 -14.76 -2.84
C LEU A 106 -6.80 -14.68 -3.74
N VAL A 107 -5.69 -14.17 -3.20
CA VAL A 107 -4.39 -14.14 -3.89
C VAL A 107 -3.89 -15.56 -4.15
N HIS A 108 -3.96 -16.45 -3.16
CA HIS A 108 -3.59 -17.85 -3.32
C HIS A 108 -4.44 -18.54 -4.39
N GLU A 109 -5.77 -18.39 -4.36
CA GLU A 109 -6.67 -18.95 -5.37
C GLU A 109 -6.32 -18.48 -6.78
N LYS A 110 -5.79 -17.25 -6.91
CA LYS A 110 -5.45 -16.67 -8.21
C LYS A 110 -4.07 -17.05 -8.73
N PHE A 111 -3.09 -17.17 -7.85
CA PHE A 111 -1.67 -17.35 -8.20
C PHE A 111 -1.09 -18.69 -7.75
N ASP A 112 -1.89 -19.55 -7.12
CA ASP A 112 -1.52 -20.88 -6.60
C ASP A 112 -0.29 -20.86 -5.68
N CYS A 113 -0.14 -19.78 -4.89
CA CYS A 113 0.93 -19.65 -3.92
C CYS A 113 0.61 -18.64 -2.82
N LEU A 114 1.24 -18.84 -1.65
CA LEU A 114 1.10 -17.93 -0.52
C LEU A 114 1.84 -16.60 -0.81
N PRO A 115 1.20 -15.44 -0.57
CA PRO A 115 1.83 -14.15 -0.80
C PRO A 115 2.82 -13.78 0.30
N ILE A 116 3.69 -12.81 0.00
CA ILE A 116 4.40 -12.01 1.01
C ILE A 116 3.53 -10.78 1.32
N VAL A 117 3.29 -10.48 2.59
CA VAL A 117 2.46 -9.36 3.03
C VAL A 117 3.32 -8.26 3.66
N LEU A 118 3.11 -7.02 3.24
CA LEU A 118 3.66 -5.81 3.83
C LEU A 118 2.53 -4.91 4.34
N VAL A 119 2.55 -4.59 5.62
CA VAL A 119 1.63 -3.67 6.28
C VAL A 119 2.40 -2.45 6.76
N ILE A 120 1.99 -1.24 6.34
CA ILE A 120 2.59 0.02 6.78
C ILE A 120 1.58 0.71 7.70
N ALA A 121 1.90 0.83 8.99
CA ALA A 121 1.00 1.43 9.97
C ALA A 121 1.26 2.94 10.12
N LEU A 122 0.20 3.76 10.21
CA LEU A 122 0.35 5.20 10.52
C LEU A 122 0.51 5.46 12.02
N LYS A 123 -0.02 4.57 12.87
CA LYS A 123 0.05 4.69 14.34
C LYS A 123 0.52 3.39 14.97
N ASP A 124 1.33 3.53 16.01
CA ASP A 124 1.79 2.39 16.80
C ASP A 124 0.72 1.96 17.81
N ARG A 125 0.13 0.78 17.57
CA ARG A 125 -0.68 0.05 18.56
C ARG A 125 -0.54 -1.45 18.36
N LEU A 126 0.69 -1.98 18.36
CA LEU A 126 0.85 -3.43 18.53
C LEU A 126 0.95 -3.78 20.02
N GLY A 127 0.09 -4.68 20.49
CA GLY A 127 0.22 -5.29 21.82
C GLY A 127 1.57 -6.02 21.91
N SER A 128 2.37 -5.64 22.90
CA SER A 128 3.81 -5.83 23.01
C SER A 128 4.33 -7.25 23.30
N LYS A 129 3.88 -8.32 22.62
CA LYS A 129 4.27 -9.69 23.05
C LYS A 129 4.92 -10.67 22.08
N GLU A 130 4.94 -10.45 20.77
CA GLU A 130 5.61 -11.40 19.86
C GLU A 130 6.22 -10.65 18.68
N ILE A 131 7.39 -10.05 18.89
CA ILE A 131 8.06 -9.20 17.89
C ILE A 131 9.50 -9.68 17.75
N GLU A 132 9.80 -10.30 16.60
CA GLU A 132 11.18 -10.48 16.15
C GLU A 132 11.50 -9.39 15.11
N PRO A 133 12.52 -8.54 15.36
CA PRO A 133 12.91 -7.51 14.42
C PRO A 133 13.65 -8.12 13.22
N TYR A 134 13.12 -7.90 12.02
CA TYR A 134 13.76 -8.24 10.76
C TYR A 134 14.03 -6.95 9.98
N SER A 135 15.27 -6.44 10.04
CA SER A 135 15.71 -5.33 9.17
C SER A 135 14.71 -4.14 9.12
N ASN A 136 14.39 -3.57 10.30
CA ASN A 136 13.44 -2.46 10.50
C ASN A 136 11.95 -2.78 10.23
N LEU A 137 11.62 -4.04 9.99
CA LEU A 137 10.25 -4.55 9.92
C LEU A 137 10.03 -5.54 11.06
N ILE A 138 8.78 -5.66 11.49
CA ILE A 138 8.35 -6.67 12.45
C ILE A 138 7.76 -7.82 11.67
N GLN A 139 8.29 -9.03 11.89
CA GLN A 139 7.65 -10.22 11.35
C GLN A 139 6.51 -10.65 12.28
N VAL A 140 5.31 -10.73 11.72
CA VAL A 140 4.11 -11.24 12.39
C VAL A 140 3.85 -12.67 11.95
N LYS A 141 3.46 -13.50 12.90
CA LYS A 141 3.13 -14.91 12.65
C LYS A 141 2.06 -15.02 11.56
N SER A 142 2.36 -15.77 10.50
CA SER A 142 1.52 -15.82 9.30
C SER A 142 1.20 -17.23 8.79
N ASP A 143 1.28 -18.22 9.67
CA ASP A 143 1.10 -19.63 9.32
C ASP A 143 -0.19 -19.87 8.53
N PHE A 144 -0.07 -20.58 7.41
CA PHE A 144 -1.16 -21.02 6.52
C PHE A 144 -1.86 -19.93 5.68
N TRP A 145 -1.52 -18.65 5.81
CA TRP A 145 -2.17 -17.59 5.01
C TRP A 145 -1.19 -16.65 4.31
N ALA A 146 0.09 -16.61 4.70
CA ALA A 146 1.12 -15.90 3.95
C ALA A 146 2.50 -16.54 4.17
N GLU A 147 3.37 -16.42 3.18
CA GLU A 147 4.78 -16.85 3.26
C GLU A 147 5.50 -16.06 4.37
N LYS A 148 5.28 -14.75 4.39
CA LYS A 148 5.74 -13.83 5.44
C LYS A 148 4.71 -12.71 5.61
N CYS A 149 4.50 -12.27 6.84
CA CYS A 149 3.81 -11.02 7.13
C CYS A 149 4.78 -10.07 7.82
N LEU A 150 5.07 -8.95 7.17
CA LEU A 150 6.01 -7.94 7.62
C LEU A 150 5.27 -6.63 7.89
N MET A 151 5.55 -6.00 9.02
CA MET A 151 4.92 -4.75 9.43
C MET A 151 5.96 -3.65 9.66
N PHE A 152 5.69 -2.48 9.10
CA PHE A 152 6.41 -1.25 9.43
C PHE A 152 5.64 -0.47 10.50
N LEU A 153 6.30 -0.17 11.61
CA LEU A 153 5.79 0.69 12.67
C LEU A 153 6.67 1.96 12.78
N PRO A 154 6.11 3.18 12.69
CA PRO A 154 6.90 4.42 12.65
C PRO A 154 7.75 4.68 13.90
N ASP A 155 7.27 4.24 15.07
CA ASP A 155 7.86 4.53 16.37
C ASP A 155 8.71 3.36 16.93
N LEU A 156 8.98 2.35 16.11
CA LEU A 156 9.82 1.23 16.53
C LEU A 156 11.24 1.72 16.81
N ASP A 157 11.70 1.57 18.05
CA ASP A 157 13.05 1.97 18.46
C ASP A 157 14.10 1.04 17.83
N ILE A 158 14.57 1.42 16.65
CA ILE A 158 15.60 0.72 15.89
C ILE A 158 17.03 1.15 16.27
N THR A 159 17.21 1.89 17.38
CA THR A 159 18.53 2.37 17.82
C THR A 159 19.58 1.26 17.99
N HIS A 160 19.15 0.02 18.26
CA HIS A 160 20.03 -1.15 18.36
C HIS A 160 20.45 -1.77 17.01
N LEU A 161 19.89 -1.32 15.89
CA LEU A 161 20.20 -1.81 14.52
C LEU A 161 21.07 -0.81 13.73
N ASN A 162 21.44 0.32 14.35
CA ASN A 162 22.08 1.44 13.68
C ASN A 162 23.59 1.27 13.48
N ASP A 163 23.95 0.76 12.30
CA ASP A 163 25.13 1.23 11.57
C ASP A 163 24.81 1.48 10.08
N GLN A 164 23.53 1.47 9.70
CA GLN A 164 23.08 1.68 8.33
C GLN A 164 22.29 2.99 8.22
N SER A 165 22.72 3.86 7.31
CA SER A 165 21.95 5.00 6.81
C SER A 165 20.50 4.58 6.57
N ILE A 166 19.52 5.43 6.93
CA ILE A 166 18.10 5.24 6.61
C ILE A 166 18.00 4.87 5.13
N ASN A 167 17.69 3.60 4.84
CA ASN A 167 17.58 3.15 3.46
C ASN A 167 16.31 3.75 2.83
N ALA A 168 16.29 3.92 1.51
CA ALA A 168 15.19 4.58 0.80
C ALA A 168 13.81 3.97 1.12
N PHE A 169 13.76 2.67 1.43
CA PHE A 169 12.54 1.98 1.83
C PHE A 169 12.01 2.47 3.17
N HIS A 170 12.88 2.62 4.18
CA HIS A 170 12.48 3.16 5.47
C HIS A 170 11.95 4.60 5.35
N ALA A 171 12.62 5.45 4.57
CA ALA A 171 12.15 6.80 4.29
C ALA A 171 10.77 6.82 3.60
N LEU A 172 10.56 5.91 2.62
CA LEU A 172 9.25 5.73 1.99
C LEU A 172 8.19 5.31 3.01
N CYS A 173 8.47 4.30 3.84
CA CYS A 173 7.51 3.83 4.84
C CYS A 173 7.16 4.92 5.87
N GLN A 174 8.15 5.67 6.35
CA GLN A 174 7.93 6.83 7.21
C GLN A 174 7.04 7.87 6.51
N PHE A 175 7.34 8.22 5.27
CA PHE A 175 6.53 9.15 4.49
C PHE A 175 5.09 8.66 4.32
N LEU A 176 4.89 7.40 3.92
CA LEU A 176 3.57 6.78 3.75
C LEU A 176 2.77 6.73 5.06
N SER A 177 3.45 6.74 6.20
CA SER A 177 2.85 6.74 7.54
C SER A 177 2.44 8.14 8.02
N LEU A 178 2.82 9.22 7.33
CA LEU A 178 2.41 10.57 7.70
C LEU A 178 0.91 10.80 7.41
N PRO A 179 0.15 11.34 8.38
CA PRO A 179 -1.30 11.57 8.24
C PRO A 179 -1.63 12.74 7.31
N ASP A 180 -0.75 13.75 7.23
CA ASP A 180 -0.93 14.95 6.40
C ASP A 180 0.18 15.01 5.33
N LYS A 181 -0.14 14.57 4.11
CA LYS A 181 0.77 14.62 2.98
C LYS A 181 0.45 15.82 2.12
N VAL A 182 1.37 16.77 2.03
CA VAL A 182 1.26 17.93 1.14
C VAL A 182 2.23 17.75 -0.02
N PHE A 183 1.69 17.53 -1.23
CA PHE A 183 2.46 17.65 -2.46
C PHE A 183 2.31 19.07 -2.97
N SER A 184 3.40 19.84 -2.94
CA SER A 184 3.46 21.10 -3.66
C SER A 184 3.81 20.78 -5.11
N PHE A 185 2.81 20.83 -6.01
CA PHE A 185 3.11 20.89 -7.43
C PHE A 185 3.63 22.29 -7.73
N SER A 186 4.95 22.46 -7.78
CA SER A 186 5.52 23.64 -8.42
C SER A 186 5.36 23.44 -9.92
N SER A 187 4.31 24.00 -10.51
CA SER A 187 4.31 24.25 -11.95
C SER A 187 5.41 25.26 -12.21
N VAL A 188 6.58 24.78 -12.63
CA VAL A 188 7.49 25.64 -13.39
C VAL A 188 6.85 25.78 -14.76
N GLU A 189 5.87 26.67 -14.87
CA GLU A 189 5.52 27.28 -16.14
C GLU A 189 6.77 28.06 -16.56
N ASN A 190 7.48 27.54 -17.57
CA ASN A 190 8.50 28.28 -18.28
C ASN A 190 7.82 29.44 -19.03
N ASP A 191 7.52 30.53 -18.33
CA ASP A 191 7.30 31.82 -18.96
C ASP A 191 8.67 32.38 -19.36
N THR A 192 9.17 31.97 -20.53
CA THR A 192 10.20 32.74 -21.23
C THR A 192 9.62 34.07 -21.67
N ILE A 193 9.86 35.11 -20.86
CA ILE A 193 9.79 36.51 -21.28
C ILE A 193 10.90 36.73 -22.30
N ASN A 194 10.54 36.89 -23.59
CA ASN A 194 11.43 37.49 -24.57
C ASN A 194 11.09 38.97 -24.68
N LEU A 195 11.99 39.81 -24.16
CA LEU A 195 12.08 41.22 -24.49
C LEU A 195 12.91 41.37 -25.78
N GLN A 196 12.26 41.82 -26.85
CA GLN A 196 12.86 42.65 -27.89
C GLN A 196 11.93 43.80 -28.23
#